data_AF-A0A0A8YF23-F1
#
_entry.id   AF-A0A0A8YF23-F1
#
_cell.length_a   1.000
_cell.length_b   1.000
_cell.length_c   1.000
_cell.angle_alpha   90.00
_cell.angle_beta   90.00
_cell.angle_gamma   90.00
#
_symmetry.space_group_name_H-M   'P 1'
#
loop_
_entity.id
_entity.type
_entity.pdbx_description
1 polymer ?
#
loop_
_entity_poly.entity_id
_entity_poly.type
_entity_poly.pdbx_seq_one_letter_code
_entity_poly.pdbx_strand_id
1 'polypeptide(L)'
;MKIKLQARGLWDAVCYGDADFQEDRMALDAIVNAVPEEMIESLAVKESAEDAWDAIATVRIGTDRIQKSTLQKKWRKWDRITFQDGESVDDFALRLSGLMNTFLMLGDDDINE
;
A
#
# COMPACT_ATOMS: atom_id res chain seq x y z
N MET A 1 8.69 -5.07 -6.71
CA MET A 1 10.07 -4.58 -6.56
C MET A 1 11.06 -5.72 -6.33
N LYS A 2 10.90 -6.53 -5.26
CA LYS A 2 11.75 -7.71 -4.96
C LYS A 2 12.11 -8.61 -6.16
N ILE A 3 11.12 -9.07 -6.93
CA ILE A 3 11.35 -9.94 -8.11
C ILE A 3 12.25 -9.25 -9.17
N LYS A 4 12.10 -7.93 -9.38
CA LYS A 4 12.89 -7.16 -10.35
C LYS A 4 14.35 -6.96 -9.90
N LEU A 5 14.61 -6.93 -8.61
CA LEU A 5 15.96 -6.85 -8.03
C LEU A 5 16.64 -8.22 -8.04
N GLN A 6 15.90 -9.28 -7.69
CA GLN A 6 16.38 -10.66 -7.77
C GLN A 6 16.78 -11.05 -9.20
N ALA A 7 15.99 -10.67 -10.20
CA ALA A 7 16.32 -10.91 -11.60
C ALA A 7 17.63 -10.22 -12.05
N ARG A 8 18.08 -9.19 -11.32
CA ARG A 8 19.32 -8.45 -11.59
C ARG A 8 20.47 -8.83 -10.66
N GLY A 9 20.28 -9.77 -9.73
CA GLY A 9 21.28 -10.09 -8.71
C GLY A 9 21.48 -9.01 -7.64
N LEU A 10 20.65 -7.97 -7.60
CA LEU A 10 20.81 -6.81 -6.71
C LEU A 10 20.06 -6.94 -5.39
N TRP A 11 19.42 -8.09 -5.16
CA TRP A 11 18.62 -8.30 -3.95
C TRP A 11 19.49 -8.46 -2.70
N ASP A 12 20.70 -8.97 -2.85
CA ASP A 12 21.61 -9.22 -1.74
C ASP A 12 22.08 -7.90 -1.09
N ALA A 13 22.24 -6.83 -1.89
CA ALA A 13 22.52 -5.47 -1.41
C ALA A 13 21.44 -4.91 -0.46
N VAL A 14 20.19 -5.35 -0.64
CA VAL A 14 19.06 -4.95 0.21
C VAL A 14 18.95 -5.84 1.46
N CYS A 15 19.45 -7.07 1.41
CA CYS A 15 19.30 -8.05 2.48
C CYS A 15 20.45 -8.11 3.47
N TYR A 16 21.67 -7.83 3.01
CA TYR A 16 22.89 -8.06 3.80
C TYR A 16 23.69 -6.78 4.06
N GLY A 17 23.41 -5.70 3.33
CA GLY A 17 24.06 -4.40 3.55
C GLY A 17 25.58 -4.39 3.31
N ASP A 18 26.12 -5.47 2.74
CA ASP A 18 27.56 -5.71 2.54
C ASP A 18 27.96 -5.72 1.06
N ALA A 19 27.02 -5.38 0.17
CA ALA A 19 27.27 -5.23 -1.25
C ALA A 19 28.29 -4.12 -1.51
N ASP A 20 29.02 -4.26 -2.62
CA ASP A 20 29.94 -3.21 -3.01
C ASP A 20 29.20 -1.91 -3.37
N PHE A 21 29.92 -0.79 -3.37
CA PHE A 21 29.32 0.52 -3.62
C PHE A 21 28.57 0.59 -4.96
N GLN A 22 29.03 -0.14 -5.98
CA GLN A 22 28.40 -0.11 -7.29
C GLN A 22 27.08 -0.89 -7.29
N GLU A 23 27.07 -2.07 -6.69
CA GLU A 23 25.88 -2.91 -6.52
C GLU A 23 24.82 -2.22 -5.64
N ASP A 24 25.25 -1.61 -4.54
CA ASP A 24 24.37 -0.82 -3.67
C ASP A 24 23.73 0.35 -4.42
N ARG A 25 24.50 1.10 -5.22
CA ARG A 25 23.96 2.22 -6.01
C ARG A 25 23.01 1.76 -7.12
N MET A 26 23.29 0.63 -7.75
CA MET A 26 22.39 0.03 -8.74
C MET A 26 21.09 -0.45 -8.10
N ALA A 27 21.16 -1.02 -6.90
CA ALA A 27 19.99 -1.43 -6.13
C ALA A 27 19.16 -0.21 -5.70
N LEU A 28 19.80 0.84 -5.21
CA LEU A 28 19.16 2.09 -4.80
C LEU A 28 18.44 2.77 -5.98
N ASP A 29 19.09 2.88 -7.14
CA ASP A 29 18.46 3.43 -8.36
C ASP A 29 17.23 2.61 -8.78
N ALA A 30 17.34 1.28 -8.75
CA ALA A 30 16.22 0.40 -9.07
C ALA A 30 15.05 0.51 -8.07
N ILE A 31 15.34 0.81 -6.79
CA ILE A 31 14.33 1.08 -5.75
C ILE A 31 13.66 2.42 -6.00
N VAL A 32 14.43 3.50 -6.21
CA VAL A 32 13.92 4.86 -6.44
C VAL A 32 13.05 4.92 -7.70
N ASN A 33 13.46 4.27 -8.78
CA ASN A 33 12.68 4.21 -10.03
C ASN A 33 11.41 3.33 -9.93
N ALA A 34 11.22 2.60 -8.82
CA ALA A 34 10.08 1.71 -8.63
C ALA A 34 9.05 2.24 -7.61
N VAL A 35 9.28 3.42 -7.02
CA VAL A 35 8.33 4.10 -6.13
C VAL A 35 7.60 5.26 -6.84
N PRO A 36 6.47 5.74 -6.30
CA PRO A 36 5.83 6.98 -6.74
C PRO A 36 6.72 8.21 -6.56
N GLU A 37 6.51 9.25 -7.38
CA GLU A 37 7.33 10.47 -7.40
C GLU A 37 7.42 11.18 -6.05
N GLU A 38 6.33 11.17 -5.27
CA GLU A 38 6.28 11.76 -3.94
C GLU A 38 7.21 11.11 -2.91
N MET A 39 7.67 9.88 -3.16
CA MET A 39 8.60 9.17 -2.28
C MET A 39 10.07 9.34 -2.70
N ILE A 40 10.32 9.74 -3.95
CA ILE A 40 11.67 9.82 -4.53
C ILE A 40 12.58 10.72 -3.70
N GLU A 41 12.14 11.93 -3.35
CA GLU A 41 12.97 12.87 -2.57
C GLU A 41 13.38 12.31 -1.21
N SER A 42 12.48 11.58 -0.54
CA SER A 42 12.75 10.98 0.77
C SER A 42 13.73 9.79 0.72
N LEU A 43 13.79 9.10 -0.43
CA LEU A 43 14.62 7.91 -0.64
C LEU A 43 15.96 8.26 -1.29
N ALA A 44 16.03 9.34 -2.07
CA ALA A 44 17.26 9.81 -2.71
C ALA A 44 18.34 10.27 -1.72
N VAL A 45 17.96 10.57 -0.47
CA VAL A 45 18.87 10.99 0.61
C VAL A 45 19.45 9.80 1.39
N LYS A 46 19.02 8.56 1.10
CA LYS A 46 19.47 7.37 1.83
C LYS A 46 20.88 6.93 1.41
N GLU A 47 21.64 6.46 2.39
CA GLU A 47 23.05 6.11 2.20
C GLU A 47 23.22 4.75 1.50
N SER A 48 22.28 3.82 1.71
CA SER A 48 22.25 2.48 1.11
C SER A 48 20.88 2.07 0.56
N ALA A 49 20.87 1.04 -0.27
CA ALA A 49 19.65 0.40 -0.76
C ALA A 49 18.84 -0.27 0.37
N GLU A 50 19.51 -0.78 1.40
CA GLU A 50 18.89 -1.31 2.62
C GLU A 50 18.10 -0.22 3.37
N ASP A 51 18.72 0.94 3.62
CA ASP A 51 18.08 2.06 4.30
C ASP A 51 16.85 2.60 3.54
N ALA A 52 16.94 2.61 2.21
CA ALA A 52 15.83 2.99 1.35
C ALA A 52 14.70 1.95 1.41
N TRP A 53 15.02 0.66 1.41
CA TRP A 53 14.05 -0.41 1.55
C TRP A 53 13.33 -0.39 2.90
N ASP A 54 14.04 -0.14 3.99
CA ASP A 54 13.48 -0.04 5.34
C ASP A 54 12.59 1.20 5.51
N ALA A 55 12.97 2.32 4.89
CA ALA A 55 12.12 3.51 4.84
C ALA A 55 10.80 3.22 4.10
N ILE A 56 10.85 2.52 2.97
CA ILE A 56 9.64 2.08 2.24
C ILE A 56 8.81 1.14 3.11
N ALA A 57 9.43 0.14 3.75
CA ALA A 57 8.73 -0.82 4.60
C ALA A 57 8.00 -0.12 5.75
N THR A 58 8.63 0.87 6.38
CA THR A 58 8.05 1.65 7.48
C THR A 58 6.85 2.46 7.02
N VAL A 59 6.95 3.16 5.89
CA VAL A 59 5.83 3.90 5.29
C VAL A 59 4.70 2.94 4.95
N ARG A 60 5.01 1.79 4.34
CA ARG A 60 4.01 0.81 3.90
C ARG A 60 3.28 0.14 5.06
N ILE A 61 3.96 -0.19 6.16
CA ILE A 61 3.31 -0.66 7.40
C ILE A 61 2.37 0.42 7.96
N GLY A 62 2.76 1.69 7.89
CA GLY A 62 1.90 2.82 8.23
C GLY A 62 0.66 2.90 7.34
N THR A 63 0.84 2.81 6.03
CA THR A 63 -0.24 2.84 5.03
C THR A 63 -1.18 1.66 5.17
N ASP A 64 -0.68 0.44 5.41
CA ASP A 64 -1.49 -0.76 5.62
C ASP A 64 -2.36 -0.63 6.88
N ARG A 65 -1.82 -0.06 7.97
CA ARG A 65 -2.60 0.23 9.20
C ARG A 65 -3.68 1.29 8.96
N ILE A 66 -3.38 2.32 8.19
CA ILE A 66 -4.34 3.38 7.82
C ILE A 66 -5.45 2.81 6.92
N GLN A 67 -5.09 2.00 5.93
CA GLN A 67 -6.05 1.31 5.06
C GLN A 67 -6.94 0.35 5.86
N LYS A 68 -6.37 -0.49 6.73
CA LYS A 68 -7.13 -1.37 7.63
C LYS A 68 -8.06 -0.59 8.57
N SER A 69 -7.58 0.50 9.17
CA SER A 69 -8.42 1.38 10.01
C SER A 69 -9.57 2.01 9.21
N THR A 70 -9.31 2.37 7.95
CA THR A 70 -10.32 2.91 7.04
C THR A 70 -11.36 1.87 6.64
N LEU A 71 -10.94 0.64 6.35
CA LEU A 71 -11.83 -0.51 6.10
C LEU A 71 -12.69 -0.81 7.33
N GLN A 72 -12.10 -0.89 8.52
CA GLN A 72 -12.86 -1.11 9.77
C GLN A 72 -13.89 -0.02 10.05
N LYS A 73 -13.58 1.25 9.75
CA LYS A 73 -14.57 2.34 9.88
C LYS A 73 -15.74 2.16 8.91
N LYS A 74 -15.49 1.64 7.70
CA LYS A 74 -16.54 1.37 6.72
C LYS A 74 -17.38 0.15 7.10
N TRP A 75 -16.78 -0.92 7.60
CA TRP A 75 -17.51 -2.07 8.18
C TRP A 75 -18.46 -1.63 9.29
N ARG A 76 -18.00 -0.77 10.22
CA ARG A 76 -18.91 -0.19 11.23
C ARG A 76 -20.06 0.65 10.63
N LYS A 77 -19.86 1.27 9.46
CA LYS A 77 -20.90 2.01 8.75
C LYS A 77 -21.88 1.06 8.05
N TRP A 78 -21.38 -0.07 7.55
CA TRP A 78 -22.18 -1.16 7.00
C TRP A 78 -23.07 -1.80 8.08
N ASP A 79 -22.50 -2.18 9.22
CA ASP A 79 -23.25 -2.80 10.33
C ASP A 79 -24.35 -1.91 10.92
N ARG A 80 -24.17 -0.59 10.78
CA ARG A 80 -25.13 0.43 11.25
C ARG A 80 -26.03 0.96 10.14
N ILE A 81 -25.98 0.36 8.94
CA ILE A 81 -26.86 0.79 7.86
C ILE A 81 -28.28 0.36 8.20
N THR A 82 -29.17 1.34 8.31
CA THR A 82 -30.59 1.14 8.50
C THR A 82 -31.34 1.98 7.49
N PHE A 83 -32.55 1.58 7.18
CA PHE A 83 -33.48 2.38 6.40
C PHE A 83 -33.76 3.68 7.15
N GLN A 84 -33.68 4.83 6.47
CA GLN A 84 -33.98 6.12 7.06
C GLN A 84 -35.47 6.46 6.90
N ASP A 85 -36.03 7.22 7.84
CA ASP A 85 -37.43 7.64 7.77
C ASP A 85 -37.66 8.53 6.54
N GLY A 86 -38.51 8.07 5.62
CA GLY A 86 -38.81 8.75 4.35
C GLY A 86 -37.84 8.46 3.20
N GLU A 87 -36.85 7.59 3.39
CA GLU A 87 -35.98 7.10 2.30
C GLU A 87 -36.78 6.19 1.35
N SER A 88 -36.53 6.29 0.04
CA SER A 88 -37.09 5.32 -0.91
C SER A 88 -36.24 4.06 -0.97
N VAL A 89 -36.82 2.95 -1.43
CA VAL A 89 -36.07 1.69 -1.61
C VAL A 89 -34.91 1.86 -2.60
N ASP A 90 -35.11 2.70 -3.63
CA ASP A 90 -34.10 2.98 -4.64
C ASP A 90 -32.92 3.80 -4.06
N ASP A 91 -33.21 4.80 -3.23
CA ASP A 91 -32.18 5.60 -2.55
C ASP A 91 -31.34 4.75 -1.59
N PHE A 92 -32.00 3.85 -0.85
CA PHE A 92 -31.33 2.91 0.03
C PHE A 92 -30.42 1.94 -0.76
N ALA A 93 -30.91 1.39 -1.88
CA ALA A 93 -30.13 0.51 -2.75
C ALA A 93 -28.91 1.22 -3.36
N LEU A 94 -29.04 2.50 -3.69
CA LEU A 94 -27.96 3.32 -4.24
C LEU A 94 -26.88 3.61 -3.18
N ARG A 95 -27.29 3.88 -1.94
CA ARG A 95 -26.38 4.01 -0.78
C ARG A 95 -25.62 2.70 -0.50
N LEU A 96 -26.31 1.58 -0.53
CA LEU A 96 -25.73 0.25 -0.33
C LEU A 96 -24.69 -0.08 -1.41
N SER A 97 -25.06 0.16 -2.67
CA SER A 97 -24.17 -0.07 -3.83
C SER A 97 -22.95 0.84 -3.80
N GLY A 98 -23.12 2.10 -3.41
CA GLY A 98 -22.01 3.03 -3.21
C GLY A 98 -21.05 2.58 -2.12
N LEU A 99 -21.56 2.01 -1.02
CA LEU A 99 -20.73 1.47 0.06
C LEU A 99 -19.96 0.22 -0.41
N MET A 100 -20.63 -0.70 -1.12
CA MET A 100 -20.05 -1.93 -1.69
C MET A 100 -18.92 -1.64 -2.69
N ASN A 101 -19.13 -0.70 -3.63
CA ASN A 101 -18.10 -0.30 -4.60
C ASN A 101 -16.83 0.23 -3.92
N THR A 102 -16.97 0.81 -2.74
CA THR A 102 -15.81 1.34 -2.01
C THR A 102 -15.05 0.31 -1.18
N PHE A 103 -15.60 -0.89 -0.97
CA PHE A 103 -14.88 -2.06 -0.44
C PHE A 103 -14.05 -2.72 -1.56
N LEU A 104 -14.67 -2.90 -2.74
CA LEU A 104 -13.99 -3.42 -3.94
C LEU A 104 -12.76 -2.57 -4.34
N MET A 105 -12.87 -1.24 -4.25
CA MET A 105 -11.72 -0.34 -4.52
C MET A 105 -10.57 -0.44 -3.52
N LEU A 106 -10.81 -0.95 -2.31
CA LEU A 106 -9.78 -1.08 -1.27
C LEU A 106 -9.15 -2.48 -1.21
N GLY A 107 -9.50 -3.37 -2.17
CA GLY A 107 -8.92 -4.71 -2.27
C GLY A 107 -9.41 -5.68 -1.20
N ASP A 108 -10.60 -5.45 -0.63
CA ASP A 108 -11.24 -6.41 0.27
C ASP A 108 -11.90 -7.50 -0.60
N ASP A 109 -11.18 -8.61 -0.81
CA ASP A 109 -11.69 -9.80 -1.52
C ASP A 109 -12.54 -10.70 -0.61
N ASP A 110 -12.73 -10.30 0.66
CA ASP A 110 -13.44 -11.06 1.70
C ASP A 110 -14.97 -10.84 1.66
N ILE A 111 -15.54 -10.78 0.45
CA ILE A 111 -16.98 -10.59 0.21
C ILE A 111 -17.71 -11.95 0.15
N ASN A 112 -17.05 -13.05 0.54
CA ASN A 112 -17.54 -14.43 0.32
C ASN A 112 -17.39 -15.37 1.53
N GLU A 113 -17.35 -14.88 2.77
CA GLU A 113 -17.54 -15.74 3.96
C GLU A 113 -18.87 -15.51 4.68
#